data_AF-A0A090AK24-F1
#
_entry.id   AF-A0A090AK24-F1
#
_cell.length_a   1.000
_cell.length_b   1.000
_cell.length_c   1.000
_cell.angle_alpha   90.00
_cell.angle_beta   90.00
_cell.angle_gamma   90.00
#
_symmetry.space_group_name_H-M   'P 1'
#
loop_
_entity.id
_entity.type
_entity.pdbx_description
1 polymer ?
#
loop_
_entity_poly.entity_id
_entity_poly.type
_entity_poly.pdbx_seq_one_letter_code
_entity_poly.pdbx_strand_id
1 'polypeptide(L)'
;MVSLYERVCEIKKATGWTQEQISTETGLHISTVSRIFRVPEYTGNKISNKLINQLHQEVVKSPFPAYIEQWFERYNVWKEQYTKKEFAQHLNMLEPLLFNHKALDSHELIACRVSWLLGHIYYDRAFYLKEHEVMKMVESALVWYQRALKVLTYHEESSLTVQKYKIQQCLVSTKFNCCDPGRRADSEEIRRWLLDMDYLQLVETVVTEDSWNWIAARNGLVAASILQNIEKCQFFWQAMLKVSKNFKNLEFVPSEWLPSIRQDSDLVWFVKQVTKESKL
;
A
#
# COMPACT_ATOMS: atom_id res chain seq x y z
N MET A 1 7.11 0.11 -1.70
CA MET A 1 7.73 1.33 -2.25
C MET A 1 6.75 1.95 -3.23
N VAL A 2 6.44 3.24 -3.13
CA VAL A 2 5.52 3.94 -4.04
C VAL A 2 6.17 4.08 -5.42
N SER A 3 5.44 3.81 -6.50
CA SER A 3 5.93 3.93 -7.87
C SER A 3 6.14 5.39 -8.30
N LEU A 4 6.90 5.61 -9.38
CA LEU A 4 7.02 6.95 -9.98
C LEU A 4 5.65 7.51 -10.40
N TYR A 5 4.80 6.64 -10.96
CA TYR A 5 3.45 6.99 -11.39
C TYR A 5 2.60 7.51 -10.24
N GLU A 6 2.54 6.78 -9.12
CA GLU A 6 1.77 7.21 -7.95
C GLU A 6 2.28 8.55 -7.40
N ARG A 7 3.62 8.74 -7.32
CA ARG A 7 4.20 10.02 -6.86
C ARG A 7 3.79 11.19 -7.74
N VAL A 8 3.85 11.07 -9.07
CA VAL A 8 3.47 12.19 -9.96
C VAL A 8 1.96 12.47 -9.93
N CYS A 9 1.14 11.45 -9.71
CA CYS A 9 -0.29 11.63 -9.51
C CYS A 9 -0.59 12.31 -8.17
N GLU A 10 0.10 11.95 -7.09
CA GLU A 10 -0.01 12.62 -5.78
C GLU A 10 0.45 14.08 -5.86
N ILE A 11 1.57 14.37 -6.54
CA ILE A 11 2.03 15.74 -6.82
C ILE A 11 0.92 16.51 -7.54
N LYS A 12 0.41 15.98 -8.66
CA LYS A 12 -0.65 16.63 -9.44
C LYS A 12 -1.90 16.88 -8.62
N LYS A 13 -2.32 15.93 -7.76
CA LYS A 13 -3.48 16.09 -6.87
C LYS A 13 -3.24 17.20 -5.84
N ALA A 14 -2.05 17.27 -5.25
CA ALA A 14 -1.71 18.24 -4.22
C ALA A 14 -1.55 19.67 -4.75
N THR A 15 -1.01 19.83 -5.96
CA THR A 15 -0.63 21.15 -6.50
C THR A 15 -1.52 21.65 -7.64
N GLY A 16 -2.28 20.77 -8.28
CA GLY A 16 -3.02 21.06 -9.51
C GLY A 16 -2.13 21.22 -10.76
N TRP A 17 -0.83 20.91 -10.66
CA TRP A 17 0.14 21.18 -11.72
C TRP A 17 -0.06 20.31 -12.98
N THR A 18 0.32 20.88 -14.13
CA THR A 18 0.37 20.16 -15.40
C THR A 18 1.68 19.37 -15.53
N GLN A 19 1.80 18.54 -16.58
CA GLN A 19 3.03 17.78 -16.83
C GLN A 19 4.20 18.72 -17.15
N GLU A 20 3.93 19.84 -17.82
CA GLU A 20 4.90 20.88 -18.15
C GLU A 20 5.46 21.54 -16.89
N GLN A 21 4.59 21.88 -15.93
CA GLN A 21 5.06 22.43 -14.66
C GLN A 21 5.93 21.41 -13.90
N ILE A 22 5.50 20.15 -13.80
CA ILE A 22 6.30 19.10 -13.15
C ILE A 22 7.65 18.90 -13.88
N SER A 23 7.67 19.00 -15.21
CA SER A 23 8.90 18.97 -16.01
C SER A 23 9.83 20.14 -15.67
N THR A 24 9.30 21.36 -15.53
CA THR A 24 10.06 22.53 -15.12
C THR A 24 10.62 22.40 -13.70
N GLU A 25 9.80 22.02 -12.73
CA GLU A 25 10.18 21.92 -11.30
C GLU A 25 11.21 20.82 -11.05
N THR A 26 11.14 19.72 -11.80
CA THR A 26 12.13 18.63 -11.68
C THR A 26 13.35 18.81 -12.57
N GLY A 27 13.29 19.66 -13.60
CA GLY A 27 14.27 19.72 -14.67
C GLY A 27 14.31 18.46 -15.58
N LEU A 28 13.35 17.54 -15.43
CA LEU A 28 13.21 16.38 -16.32
C LEU A 28 12.59 16.81 -17.64
N HIS A 29 13.03 16.24 -18.76
CA HIS A 29 12.41 16.48 -20.06
C HIS A 29 10.93 16.05 -20.05
N ILE A 30 10.06 16.84 -20.70
CA ILE A 30 8.60 16.62 -20.72
C ILE A 30 8.22 15.21 -21.18
N SER A 31 8.91 14.66 -22.18
CA SER A 31 8.66 13.29 -22.66
C SER A 31 8.87 12.22 -21.57
N THR A 32 9.78 12.44 -20.62
CA THR A 32 9.99 11.55 -19.47
C THR A 32 8.82 11.65 -18.51
N VAL A 33 8.37 12.86 -18.19
CA VAL A 33 7.20 13.09 -17.31
C VAL A 33 5.94 12.50 -17.94
N SER A 34 5.70 12.75 -19.22
CA SER A 34 4.57 12.17 -19.97
C SER A 34 4.62 10.65 -20.02
N ARG A 35 5.80 10.05 -20.13
CA ARG A 35 5.95 8.58 -20.06
C ARG A 35 5.57 8.06 -18.69
N ILE A 36 5.97 8.71 -17.59
CA ILE A 36 5.58 8.33 -16.23
C ILE A 36 4.06 8.31 -16.10
N PHE A 37 3.35 9.36 -16.53
CA PHE A 37 1.88 9.42 -16.45
C PHE A 37 1.16 8.39 -17.32
N ARG A 38 1.76 7.99 -18.46
CA ARG A 38 1.11 7.07 -19.41
C ARG A 38 1.38 5.60 -19.12
N VAL A 39 2.50 5.30 -18.47
CA VAL A 39 3.00 3.93 -18.28
C VAL A 39 3.21 3.71 -16.78
N PRO A 40 2.17 3.30 -16.03
CA PRO A 40 2.25 3.13 -14.57
C PRO A 40 3.36 2.20 -14.09
N GLU A 41 3.74 1.22 -14.91
CA GLU A 41 4.83 0.27 -14.69
C GLU A 41 6.23 0.85 -14.95
N TYR A 42 6.34 2.07 -15.46
CA TYR A 42 7.63 2.68 -15.77
C TYR A 42 8.41 3.01 -14.49
N THR A 43 9.57 2.36 -14.33
CA THR A 43 10.43 2.49 -13.15
C THR A 43 11.41 3.65 -13.23
N GLY A 44 11.64 4.23 -14.42
CA GLY A 44 12.59 5.31 -14.62
C GLY A 44 14.04 4.95 -14.35
N ASN A 45 14.94 5.92 -14.47
CA ASN A 45 16.34 5.77 -14.06
C ASN A 45 16.56 6.36 -12.65
N LYS A 46 17.77 6.20 -12.08
CA LYS A 46 18.11 6.70 -10.73
C LYS A 46 17.87 8.21 -10.58
N ILE A 47 18.17 8.99 -11.61
CA ILE A 47 18.02 10.46 -11.59
C ILE A 47 16.54 10.84 -11.54
N SER A 48 15.70 10.26 -12.42
CA SER A 48 14.26 10.51 -12.43
C SER A 48 13.60 10.13 -11.11
N ASN A 49 13.98 8.99 -10.52
CA ASN A 49 13.50 8.58 -9.20
C ASN A 49 13.87 9.60 -8.12
N LYS A 50 15.13 10.03 -8.08
CA LYS A 50 15.58 11.02 -7.11
C LYS A 50 14.81 12.33 -7.22
N LEU A 51 14.73 12.90 -8.43
CA LEU A 51 14.13 14.23 -8.65
C LEU A 51 12.62 14.22 -8.37
N ILE A 52 11.90 13.20 -8.83
CA ILE A 52 10.46 13.07 -8.56
C ILE A 52 10.20 12.84 -7.07
N ASN A 53 11.04 12.05 -6.38
CA ASN A 53 10.90 11.82 -4.95
C ASN A 53 11.19 13.09 -4.14
N GLN A 54 12.19 13.89 -4.53
CA GLN A 54 12.48 15.17 -3.90
C GLN A 54 11.29 16.13 -4.05
N LEU A 55 10.80 16.31 -5.28
CA LEU A 55 9.64 17.18 -5.52
C LEU A 55 8.40 16.70 -4.76
N HIS A 56 8.17 15.39 -4.73
CA HIS A 56 7.07 14.79 -3.97
C HIS A 56 7.14 15.13 -2.49
N GLN A 57 8.32 14.99 -1.86
CA GLN A 57 8.52 15.34 -0.45
C GLN A 57 8.32 16.84 -0.17
N GLU A 58 8.61 17.71 -1.14
CA GLU A 58 8.45 19.15 -1.00
C GLU A 58 6.99 19.59 -1.06
N VAL A 59 6.21 19.02 -1.97
CA VAL A 59 4.84 19.50 -2.27
C VAL A 59 3.72 18.64 -1.68
N VAL A 60 3.98 17.35 -1.44
CA VAL A 60 3.01 16.42 -0.85
C VAL A 60 3.30 16.31 0.65
N LYS A 61 2.63 17.16 1.43
CA LYS A 61 2.84 17.21 2.89
C LYS A 61 2.28 15.97 3.58
N SER A 62 3.08 15.34 4.43
CA SER A 62 2.59 14.32 5.36
C SER A 62 1.64 14.96 6.39
N PRO A 63 0.52 14.31 6.74
CA PRO A 63 -0.31 14.77 7.86
C PRO A 63 0.36 14.51 9.22
N PHE A 64 1.44 13.72 9.26
CA PHE A 64 2.16 13.41 10.48
C PHE A 64 3.30 14.40 10.73
N PRO A 65 3.70 14.63 12.00
CA PRO A 65 4.81 15.52 12.31
C PRO A 65 6.14 15.08 11.67
N ALA A 66 6.89 16.05 11.15
CA ALA A 66 8.12 15.77 10.41
C ALA A 66 9.15 14.93 11.18
N TYR A 67 9.27 15.14 12.50
CA TYR A 67 10.24 14.38 13.29
C TYR A 67 9.91 12.88 13.32
N ILE A 68 8.64 12.48 13.34
CA ILE A 68 8.27 11.05 13.38
C ILE A 68 8.41 10.40 12.00
N GLU A 69 8.22 11.16 10.92
CA GLU A 69 8.51 10.70 9.55
C GLU A 69 9.98 10.34 9.37
N GLN A 70 10.91 11.09 9.98
CA GLN A 70 12.34 10.76 9.93
C GLN A 70 12.65 9.37 10.50
N TRP A 71 11.87 8.87 11.46
CA TRP A 71 12.04 7.51 11.98
C TRP A 71 11.58 6.45 10.96
N PHE A 72 10.51 6.71 10.22
CA PHE A 72 10.06 5.85 9.12
C PHE A 72 11.07 5.82 7.98
N GLU A 73 11.58 6.98 7.57
CA GLU A 73 12.61 7.09 6.54
C GLU A 73 13.85 6.29 6.95
N ARG A 74 14.31 6.50 8.20
CA ARG A 74 15.47 5.78 8.74
C ARG A 74 15.25 4.27 8.81
N TYR A 75 14.07 3.84 9.26
CA TYR A 75 13.68 2.43 9.27
C TYR A 75 13.73 1.80 7.87
N ASN A 76 13.21 2.50 6.85
CA ASN A 76 13.25 2.01 5.46
C ASN A 76 14.69 1.94 4.93
N VAL A 77 15.51 2.96 5.19
CA VAL A 77 16.93 2.96 4.84
C VAL A 77 17.65 1.77 5.47
N TRP A 78 17.37 1.48 6.75
CA TRP A 78 17.98 0.35 7.44
C TRP A 78 17.61 -0.98 6.78
N LYS A 79 16.35 -1.17 6.42
CA LYS A 79 15.86 -2.39 5.76
C LYS A 79 16.49 -2.60 4.38
N GLU A 80 16.73 -1.52 3.64
CA GLU A 80 17.27 -1.57 2.28
C GLU A 80 18.79 -1.74 2.23
N GLN A 81 19.52 -1.12 3.18
CA GLN A 81 20.98 -1.03 3.11
C GLN A 81 21.71 -2.02 4.01
N TYR A 82 21.09 -2.48 5.10
CA TYR A 82 21.75 -3.36 6.06
C TYR A 82 21.41 -4.83 5.85
N THR A 83 22.30 -5.69 6.34
CA THR A 83 22.03 -7.12 6.44
C THR A 83 20.87 -7.38 7.41
N LYS A 84 20.22 -8.54 7.29
CA LYS A 84 19.15 -8.94 8.23
C LYS A 84 19.56 -8.87 9.69
N LYS A 85 20.82 -9.22 10.00
CA LYS A 85 21.36 -9.20 11.37
C LYS A 85 21.48 -7.77 11.91
N GLU A 86 22.07 -6.87 11.12
CA GLU A 86 22.21 -5.45 11.48
C GLU A 86 20.83 -4.78 11.58
N PHE A 87 19.93 -5.05 10.63
CA PHE A 87 18.56 -4.56 10.68
C PHE A 87 17.86 -4.99 11.97
N ALA A 88 17.94 -6.28 12.34
CA ALA A 88 17.37 -6.78 13.59
C ALA A 88 17.94 -6.06 14.83
N GLN A 89 19.25 -5.78 14.86
CA GLN A 89 19.86 -4.99 15.94
C GLN A 89 19.30 -3.56 16.01
N HIS A 90 19.10 -2.91 14.87
CA HIS A 90 18.45 -1.61 14.82
C HIS A 90 17.00 -1.65 15.33
N LEU A 91 16.25 -2.70 15.00
CA LEU A 91 14.89 -2.89 15.52
C LEU A 91 14.88 -3.05 17.05
N ASN A 92 15.82 -3.82 17.60
CA ASN A 92 15.95 -4.04 19.05
C ASN A 92 16.29 -2.74 19.82
N MET A 93 16.95 -1.77 19.18
CA MET A 93 17.19 -0.46 19.76
C MET A 93 16.00 0.49 19.60
N LEU A 94 15.34 0.45 18.44
CA LEU A 94 14.23 1.35 18.10
C LEU A 94 12.98 1.03 18.91
N GLU A 95 12.63 -0.24 19.03
CA GLU A 95 11.38 -0.68 19.65
C GLU A 95 11.20 -0.12 21.08
N PRO A 96 12.15 -0.26 22.02
CA PRO A 96 12.02 0.32 23.36
C PRO A 96 11.81 1.84 23.34
N LEU A 97 12.41 2.57 22.39
CA LEU A 97 12.25 4.02 22.28
C LEU A 97 10.83 4.39 21.86
N LEU A 98 10.23 3.60 20.96
CA LEU A 98 8.84 3.79 20.52
C LEU A 98 7.84 3.43 21.63
N PHE A 99 8.08 2.35 22.37
CA PHE A 99 7.26 1.96 23.52
C PHE A 99 7.24 3.01 24.63
N ASN A 100 8.38 3.68 24.86
CA ASN A 100 8.50 4.73 25.85
C ASN A 100 8.18 6.13 25.30
N HIS A 101 7.66 6.24 24.07
CA HIS A 101 7.32 7.51 23.48
C HIS A 101 6.10 8.13 24.19
N LYS A 102 6.22 9.36 24.71
CA LYS A 102 5.18 10.01 25.53
C LYS A 102 3.80 10.09 24.87
N ALA A 103 3.76 10.22 23.56
CA ALA A 103 2.53 10.31 22.79
C ALA A 103 1.89 8.94 22.46
N LEU A 104 2.49 7.80 22.81
CA LEU A 104 1.98 6.50 22.39
C LEU A 104 0.53 6.26 22.88
N ASP A 105 0.24 6.66 24.11
CA ASP A 105 -1.09 6.56 24.75
C ASP A 105 -2.00 7.76 24.48
N SER A 106 -1.60 8.70 23.63
CA SER A 106 -2.45 9.83 23.22
C SER A 106 -3.36 9.47 22.03
N HIS A 107 -4.29 10.36 21.72
CA HIS A 107 -5.11 10.29 20.51
C HIS A 107 -4.53 11.15 19.36
N GLU A 108 -3.29 11.62 19.48
CA GLU A 108 -2.67 12.49 18.48
C GLU A 108 -2.16 11.69 17.27
N LEU A 109 -1.97 12.35 16.13
CA LEU A 109 -1.42 11.71 14.93
C LEU A 109 -0.01 11.11 15.15
N ILE A 110 0.73 11.61 16.15
CA ILE A 110 1.99 11.00 16.59
C ILE A 110 1.75 9.58 17.10
N ALA A 111 0.74 9.36 17.94
CA ALA A 111 0.39 8.06 18.49
C ALA A 111 0.07 7.05 17.38
N CYS A 112 -0.67 7.50 16.36
CA CYS A 112 -0.93 6.72 15.16
C CYS A 112 0.38 6.31 14.49
N ARG A 113 1.27 7.27 14.24
CA ARG A 113 2.49 7.02 13.48
C ARG A 113 3.48 6.12 14.24
N VAL A 114 3.63 6.31 15.56
CA VAL A 114 4.41 5.42 16.43
C VAL A 114 3.83 4.00 16.41
N SER A 115 2.52 3.86 16.59
CA SER A 115 1.84 2.56 16.54
C SER A 115 2.02 1.88 15.18
N TRP A 116 1.94 2.64 14.09
CA TRP A 116 2.18 2.12 12.75
C TRP A 116 3.63 1.61 12.60
N LEU A 117 4.62 2.34 13.10
CA LEU A 117 6.03 1.90 13.04
C LEU A 117 6.26 0.62 13.85
N LEU A 118 5.67 0.53 15.05
CA LEU A 118 5.68 -0.70 15.86
C LEU A 118 5.07 -1.87 15.08
N GLY A 119 3.94 -1.67 14.40
CA GLY A 119 3.33 -2.69 13.54
C GLY A 119 4.30 -3.19 12.46
N HIS A 120 5.05 -2.29 11.81
CA HIS A 120 6.06 -2.65 10.83
C HIS A 120 7.25 -3.42 11.41
N ILE A 121 7.71 -3.06 12.61
CA ILE A 121 8.76 -3.79 13.33
C ILE A 121 8.34 -5.25 13.54
N TYR A 122 7.14 -5.47 14.08
CA TYR A 122 6.62 -6.81 14.33
C TYR A 122 6.33 -7.59 13.05
N TYR A 123 5.80 -6.93 12.02
CA TYR A 123 5.59 -7.53 10.70
C TYR A 123 6.91 -8.05 10.11
N ASP A 124 7.98 -7.25 10.17
CA ASP A 124 9.27 -7.66 9.63
C ASP A 124 9.93 -8.75 10.46
N ARG A 125 9.78 -8.74 11.79
CA ARG A 125 10.19 -9.87 12.64
C ARG A 125 9.52 -11.17 12.21
N ALA A 126 8.21 -11.13 11.96
CA ALA A 126 7.44 -12.29 11.52
C ALA A 126 7.87 -12.80 10.14
N PHE A 127 7.89 -11.93 9.12
CA PHE A 127 7.95 -12.38 7.73
C PHE A 127 9.32 -12.17 7.06
N TYR A 128 10.06 -11.13 7.44
CA TYR A 128 11.33 -10.79 6.81
C TYR A 128 12.53 -11.43 7.54
N LEU A 129 12.58 -11.27 8.85
CA LEU A 129 13.60 -11.85 9.73
C LEU A 129 13.28 -13.30 10.10
N LYS A 130 11.99 -13.67 10.12
CA LYS A 130 11.49 -15.00 10.50
C LYS A 130 11.99 -15.42 11.87
N GLU A 131 11.82 -14.52 12.85
CA GLU A 131 12.16 -14.79 14.24
C GLU A 131 11.29 -15.91 14.83
N HIS A 132 11.70 -16.43 15.99
CA HIS A 132 10.89 -17.40 16.73
C HIS A 132 9.52 -16.79 17.09
N GLU A 133 8.50 -17.66 17.24
CA GLU A 133 7.13 -17.24 17.57
C GLU A 133 6.45 -16.34 16.51
N VAL A 134 6.60 -16.68 15.22
CA VAL A 134 6.00 -15.91 14.09
C VAL A 134 4.55 -15.49 14.35
N MET A 135 3.70 -16.39 14.85
CA MET A 135 2.28 -16.07 15.11
C MET A 135 2.10 -14.99 16.19
N LYS A 136 2.94 -14.96 17.22
CA LYS A 136 2.90 -13.91 18.25
C LYS A 136 3.36 -12.56 17.70
N MET A 137 4.32 -12.58 16.78
CA MET A 137 4.77 -11.37 16.06
C MET A 137 3.66 -10.86 15.12
N VAL A 138 2.94 -11.76 14.44
CA VAL A 138 1.76 -11.43 13.64
C VAL A 138 0.68 -10.79 14.50
N GLU A 139 0.33 -11.39 15.63
CA GLU A 139 -0.67 -10.85 16.56
C GLU A 139 -0.27 -9.46 17.05
N SER A 140 0.99 -9.29 17.44
CA SER A 140 1.54 -7.98 17.84
C SER A 140 1.42 -6.95 16.72
N ALA A 141 1.80 -7.31 15.48
CA ALA A 141 1.69 -6.41 14.33
C ALA A 141 0.25 -5.96 14.10
N LEU A 142 -0.71 -6.89 14.16
CA LEU A 142 -2.13 -6.59 14.00
C LEU A 142 -2.64 -5.63 15.09
N VAL A 143 -2.28 -5.86 16.35
CA VAL A 143 -2.66 -4.99 17.47
C VAL A 143 -2.16 -3.56 17.24
N TRP A 144 -0.92 -3.40 16.81
CA TRP A 144 -0.32 -2.09 16.57
C TRP A 144 -0.94 -1.37 15.38
N TYR A 145 -1.20 -2.07 14.28
CA TYR A 145 -1.91 -1.49 13.14
C TYR A 145 -3.36 -1.13 13.48
N GLN A 146 -4.07 -1.96 14.26
CA GLN A 146 -5.42 -1.64 14.76
C GLN A 146 -5.40 -0.40 15.65
N ARG A 147 -4.40 -0.26 16.53
CA ARG A 147 -4.23 0.93 17.35
C ARG A 147 -3.99 2.17 16.49
N ALA A 148 -3.14 2.08 15.47
CA ALA A 148 -2.90 3.18 14.53
C ALA A 148 -4.20 3.58 13.79
N LEU A 149 -4.96 2.61 13.30
CA LEU A 149 -6.24 2.83 12.64
C LEU A 149 -7.27 3.45 13.57
N LYS A 150 -7.34 3.00 14.82
CA LYS A 150 -8.23 3.55 15.85
C LYS A 150 -7.93 5.03 16.09
N VAL A 151 -6.66 5.40 16.22
CA VAL A 151 -6.24 6.81 16.34
C VAL A 151 -6.72 7.61 15.13
N LEU A 152 -6.46 7.16 13.89
CA LEU A 152 -6.97 7.87 12.71
C LEU A 152 -8.49 7.96 12.64
N THR A 153 -9.21 7.00 13.20
CA THR A 153 -10.68 7.01 13.20
C THR A 153 -11.24 8.10 14.13
N TYR A 154 -10.53 8.45 15.21
CA TYR A 154 -10.87 9.61 16.05
C TYR A 154 -10.69 10.95 15.34
N HIS A 155 -9.83 11.00 14.31
CA HIS A 155 -9.70 12.15 13.42
C HIS A 155 -10.69 11.97 12.27
N GLU A 156 -11.89 12.54 12.39
CA GLU A 156 -12.97 12.47 11.38
C GLU A 156 -12.64 13.25 10.08
N GLU A 157 -11.38 13.59 9.85
CA GLU A 157 -10.97 14.31 8.66
C GLU A 157 -10.96 13.39 7.42
N SER A 158 -11.66 13.82 6.37
CA SER A 158 -11.64 13.17 5.06
C SER A 158 -10.25 13.23 4.41
N SER A 159 -9.39 14.16 4.83
CA SER A 159 -7.99 14.27 4.39
C SER A 159 -7.14 13.03 4.72
N LEU A 160 -7.59 12.19 5.67
CA LEU A 160 -6.87 11.02 6.17
C LEU A 160 -7.32 9.69 5.56
N THR A 161 -8.25 9.68 4.61
CA THR A 161 -8.79 8.46 3.97
C THR A 161 -7.67 7.57 3.41
N VAL A 162 -6.69 8.15 2.73
CA VAL A 162 -5.56 7.40 2.16
C VAL A 162 -4.67 6.78 3.25
N GLN A 163 -4.47 7.46 4.37
CA GLN A 163 -3.69 6.93 5.50
C GLN A 163 -4.43 5.79 6.20
N LYS A 164 -5.75 5.92 6.39
CA LYS A 164 -6.61 4.83 6.90
C LYS A 164 -6.49 3.60 6.01
N TYR A 165 -6.55 3.80 4.70
CA TYR A 165 -6.37 2.74 3.72
C TYR A 165 -4.98 2.09 3.78
N LYS A 166 -3.90 2.89 3.83
CA LYS A 166 -2.53 2.36 3.92
C LYS A 166 -2.33 1.48 5.17
N ILE A 167 -2.90 1.85 6.32
CA ILE A 167 -2.86 1.02 7.53
C ILE A 167 -3.71 -0.25 7.38
N GLN A 168 -4.90 -0.15 6.80
CA GLN A 168 -5.71 -1.34 6.52
C GLN A 168 -5.03 -2.30 5.55
N GLN A 169 -4.31 -1.81 4.54
CA GLN A 169 -3.46 -2.66 3.71
C GLN A 169 -2.41 -3.40 4.54
N CYS A 170 -1.77 -2.73 5.51
CA CYS A 170 -0.85 -3.41 6.41
C CYS A 170 -1.53 -4.52 7.21
N LEU A 171 -2.75 -4.29 7.73
CA LEU A 171 -3.56 -5.34 8.38
C LEU A 171 -3.83 -6.52 7.45
N VAL A 172 -4.30 -6.23 6.23
CA VAL A 172 -4.62 -7.25 5.22
C VAL A 172 -3.38 -8.04 4.87
N SER A 173 -2.26 -7.39 4.54
CA SER A 173 -1.00 -8.07 4.24
C SER A 173 -0.52 -8.93 5.40
N THR A 174 -0.66 -8.46 6.63
CA THR A 174 -0.27 -9.23 7.83
C THR A 174 -1.11 -10.49 7.96
N LYS A 175 -2.44 -10.41 7.82
CA LYS A 175 -3.31 -11.58 7.87
C LYS A 175 -3.11 -12.51 6.68
N PHE A 176 -3.00 -11.95 5.48
CA PHE A 176 -2.88 -12.72 4.24
C PHE A 176 -1.56 -13.50 4.16
N ASN A 177 -0.48 -12.97 4.74
CA ASN A 177 0.81 -13.67 4.77
C ASN A 177 0.87 -14.81 5.79
N CYS A 178 -0.14 -14.97 6.64
CA CYS A 178 -0.29 -16.13 7.50
C CYS A 178 -0.91 -17.33 6.78
N CYS A 179 -1.40 -17.11 5.55
CA CYS A 179 -2.04 -18.12 4.73
C CYS A 179 -1.32 -18.23 3.39
N ASP A 180 -1.15 -19.46 2.89
CA ASP A 180 -0.63 -19.67 1.55
C ASP A 180 -1.53 -18.94 0.52
N PRO A 181 -0.94 -18.26 -0.47
CA PRO A 181 -1.71 -17.68 -1.58
C PRO A 181 -2.62 -18.73 -2.24
N GLY A 182 -3.85 -18.35 -2.60
CA GLY A 182 -4.85 -19.22 -3.22
C GLY A 182 -5.71 -20.01 -2.22
N ARG A 183 -5.26 -20.17 -0.96
CA ARG A 183 -6.08 -20.78 0.11
C ARG A 183 -6.94 -19.76 0.87
N ARG A 184 -6.74 -18.47 0.61
CA ARG A 184 -7.42 -17.37 1.31
C ARG A 184 -8.93 -17.37 1.03
N ALA A 185 -9.33 -17.76 -0.18
CA ALA A 185 -10.73 -17.92 -0.58
C ALA A 185 -11.45 -19.07 0.15
N ASP A 186 -10.71 -20.09 0.61
CA ASP A 186 -11.26 -21.21 1.37
C ASP A 186 -11.26 -20.94 2.89
N SER A 187 -10.58 -19.88 3.33
CA SER A 187 -10.51 -19.49 4.73
C SER A 187 -11.69 -18.63 5.14
N GLU A 188 -12.63 -19.25 5.86
CA GLU A 188 -13.79 -18.56 6.41
C GLU A 188 -13.41 -17.46 7.42
N GLU A 189 -12.30 -17.62 8.15
CA GLU A 189 -11.75 -16.55 9.01
C GLU A 189 -11.39 -15.30 8.20
N ILE A 190 -10.65 -15.47 7.10
CA ILE A 190 -10.22 -14.35 6.25
C ILE A 190 -11.43 -13.67 5.62
N ARG A 191 -12.40 -14.47 5.12
CA ARG A 191 -13.61 -13.94 4.50
C ARG A 191 -14.44 -13.12 5.48
N ARG A 192 -14.71 -13.65 6.68
CA ARG A 192 -15.41 -12.90 7.74
C ARG A 192 -14.65 -11.64 8.13
N TRP A 193 -13.34 -11.75 8.33
CA TRP A 193 -12.53 -10.61 8.71
C TRP A 193 -12.54 -9.47 7.67
N LEU A 194 -12.49 -9.78 6.37
CA LEU A 194 -12.62 -8.78 5.31
C LEU A 194 -13.99 -8.08 5.30
N LEU A 195 -15.06 -8.82 5.64
CA LEU A 195 -16.42 -8.28 5.75
C LEU A 195 -16.57 -7.40 7.01
N ASP A 196 -16.08 -7.87 8.16
CA ASP A 196 -16.20 -7.18 9.46
C ASP A 196 -15.49 -5.82 9.45
N MET A 197 -14.39 -5.69 8.69
CA MET A 197 -13.64 -4.44 8.56
C MET A 197 -14.11 -3.55 7.39
N ASP A 198 -15.16 -3.95 6.68
CA ASP A 198 -15.71 -3.31 5.48
C ASP A 198 -14.63 -2.94 4.44
N TYR A 199 -13.72 -3.87 4.19
CA TYR A 199 -12.50 -3.58 3.42
C TYR A 199 -12.82 -3.11 1.99
N LEU A 200 -13.77 -3.76 1.31
CA LEU A 200 -14.11 -3.43 -0.08
C LEU A 200 -14.66 -2.00 -0.20
N GLN A 201 -15.48 -1.56 0.76
CA GLN A 201 -16.05 -0.21 0.73
C GLN A 201 -14.98 0.87 0.91
N LEU A 202 -14.00 0.64 1.79
CA LEU A 202 -12.88 1.58 1.93
C LEU A 202 -12.05 1.62 0.65
N VAL A 203 -11.70 0.46 0.07
CA VAL A 203 -10.90 0.41 -1.16
C VAL A 203 -11.65 1.11 -2.30
N GLU A 204 -12.97 0.93 -2.41
CA GLU A 204 -13.80 1.63 -3.38
C GLU A 204 -13.79 3.15 -3.19
N THR A 205 -13.86 3.62 -1.95
CA THR A 205 -13.76 5.05 -1.63
C THR A 205 -12.42 5.61 -2.11
N VAL A 206 -11.32 4.94 -1.80
CA VAL A 206 -9.97 5.34 -2.24
C VAL A 206 -9.84 5.32 -3.76
N VAL A 207 -10.33 4.28 -4.43
CA VAL A 207 -10.27 4.19 -5.90
C VAL A 207 -11.17 5.23 -6.57
N THR A 208 -12.23 5.66 -5.92
CA THR A 208 -13.09 6.74 -6.41
C THR A 208 -12.41 8.11 -6.27
N GLU A 209 -11.79 8.37 -5.13
CA GLU A 209 -11.07 9.63 -4.85
C GLU A 209 -9.74 9.72 -5.62
N ASP A 210 -9.01 8.61 -5.68
CA ASP A 210 -7.72 8.45 -6.35
C ASP A 210 -7.86 7.44 -7.49
N SER A 211 -8.58 7.83 -8.54
CA SER A 211 -8.86 6.98 -9.71
C SER A 211 -7.62 6.49 -10.46
N TRP A 212 -6.46 7.07 -10.17
CA TRP A 212 -5.15 6.64 -10.66
C TRP A 212 -4.55 5.47 -9.84
N ASN A 213 -5.02 5.23 -8.61
CA ASN A 213 -4.46 4.24 -7.70
C ASN A 213 -4.83 2.79 -8.09
N TRP A 214 -4.19 2.30 -9.15
CA TRP A 214 -4.42 0.96 -9.69
C TRP A 214 -3.96 -0.14 -8.73
N ILE A 215 -3.00 0.12 -7.83
CA ILE A 215 -2.60 -0.82 -6.78
C ILE A 215 -3.78 -1.04 -5.82
N ALA A 216 -4.48 0.03 -5.46
CA ALA A 216 -5.68 -0.09 -4.65
C ALA A 216 -6.78 -0.84 -5.36
N ALA A 217 -7.03 -0.52 -6.64
CA ALA A 217 -7.98 -1.28 -7.44
C ALA A 217 -7.61 -2.77 -7.51
N ARG A 218 -6.34 -3.13 -7.70
CA ARG A 218 -5.89 -4.53 -7.72
C ARG A 218 -6.11 -5.23 -6.37
N ASN A 219 -5.80 -4.57 -5.26
CA ASN A 219 -6.02 -5.15 -3.93
C ASN A 219 -7.51 -5.33 -3.62
N GLY A 220 -8.35 -4.39 -4.06
CA GLY A 220 -9.81 -4.52 -4.05
C GLY A 220 -10.29 -5.69 -4.91
N LEU A 221 -9.73 -5.88 -6.10
CA LEU A 221 -10.05 -7.00 -6.98
C LEU A 221 -9.68 -8.35 -6.35
N VAL A 222 -8.53 -8.45 -5.68
CA VAL A 222 -8.11 -9.64 -4.93
C VAL A 222 -9.09 -9.95 -3.81
N ALA A 223 -9.40 -8.98 -2.97
CA ALA A 223 -10.36 -9.18 -1.87
C ALA A 223 -11.77 -9.51 -2.38
N ALA A 224 -12.23 -8.85 -3.45
CA ALA A 224 -13.52 -9.13 -4.06
C ALA A 224 -13.58 -10.54 -4.67
N SER A 225 -12.49 -11.02 -5.28
CA SER A 225 -12.37 -12.38 -5.80
C SER A 225 -12.42 -13.43 -4.68
N ILE A 226 -11.70 -13.19 -3.58
CA ILE A 226 -11.74 -14.02 -2.35
C ILE A 226 -13.17 -14.09 -1.79
N LEU A 227 -13.88 -12.96 -1.76
CA LEU A 227 -15.27 -12.86 -1.31
C LEU A 227 -16.30 -13.33 -2.35
N GLN A 228 -15.87 -13.65 -3.56
CA GLN A 228 -16.71 -14.04 -4.68
C GLN A 228 -17.79 -13.00 -5.04
N ASN A 229 -17.46 -11.72 -4.90
CA ASN A 229 -18.35 -10.60 -5.21
C ASN A 229 -18.06 -10.08 -6.63
N ILE A 230 -18.88 -10.50 -7.60
CA ILE A 230 -18.67 -10.17 -9.02
C ILE A 230 -18.82 -8.67 -9.31
N GLU A 231 -19.78 -8.00 -8.67
CA GLU A 231 -20.03 -6.57 -8.89
C GLU A 231 -18.82 -5.74 -8.47
N LYS A 232 -18.25 -6.03 -7.30
CA LYS A 232 -17.03 -5.36 -6.83
C LYS A 232 -15.82 -5.74 -7.68
N CYS A 233 -15.70 -7.00 -8.12
CA CYS A 233 -14.65 -7.38 -9.08
C CYS A 233 -14.73 -6.56 -10.36
N GLN A 234 -15.93 -6.40 -10.95
CA GLN A 234 -16.12 -5.59 -12.15
C GLN A 234 -15.77 -4.12 -11.91
N PHE A 235 -16.19 -3.54 -10.80
CA PHE A 235 -15.84 -2.17 -10.42
C PHE A 235 -14.31 -1.96 -10.40
N PHE A 236 -13.59 -2.77 -9.62
CA PHE A 236 -12.15 -2.65 -9.49
C PHE A 236 -11.40 -2.95 -10.78
N TRP A 237 -11.89 -3.92 -11.55
CA TRP A 237 -11.33 -4.23 -12.86
C TRP A 237 -11.43 -3.04 -13.82
N GLN A 238 -12.61 -2.41 -13.91
CA GLN A 238 -12.79 -1.22 -14.74
C GLN A 238 -11.92 -0.05 -14.26
N ALA A 239 -11.73 0.11 -12.95
CA ALA A 239 -10.80 1.11 -12.42
C ALA A 239 -9.37 0.87 -12.90
N MET A 240 -8.87 -0.38 -12.90
CA MET A 240 -7.55 -0.71 -13.45
C MET A 240 -7.46 -0.41 -14.94
N LEU A 241 -8.47 -0.77 -15.74
CA LEU A 241 -8.50 -0.52 -17.18
C LEU A 241 -8.50 0.97 -17.56
N LYS A 242 -9.09 1.83 -16.72
CA LYS A 242 -9.04 3.29 -16.89
C LYS A 242 -7.62 3.83 -16.74
N VAL A 243 -6.80 3.22 -15.89
CA VAL A 243 -5.40 3.63 -15.66
C VAL A 243 -4.50 3.14 -16.79
N SER A 244 -4.62 1.88 -17.20
CA SER A 244 -3.84 1.34 -18.32
C SER A 244 -4.59 0.25 -19.08
N LYS A 245 -4.60 0.36 -20.41
CA LYS A 245 -5.18 -0.66 -21.30
C LYS A 245 -4.42 -1.99 -21.25
N ASN A 246 -3.16 -1.99 -20.79
CA ASN A 246 -2.35 -3.20 -20.68
C ASN A 246 -3.00 -4.23 -19.74
N PHE A 247 -3.75 -3.78 -18.73
CA PHE A 247 -4.49 -4.68 -17.84
C PHE A 247 -5.52 -5.52 -18.59
N LYS A 248 -6.03 -5.12 -19.76
CA LYS A 248 -6.93 -5.98 -20.56
C LYS A 248 -6.31 -7.34 -20.89
N ASN A 249 -4.98 -7.40 -21.00
CA ASN A 249 -4.26 -8.66 -21.13
C ASN A 249 -4.07 -9.29 -19.73
N LEU A 250 -4.74 -10.43 -19.47
CA LEU A 250 -4.63 -11.13 -18.19
C LEU A 250 -3.22 -11.68 -17.89
N GLU A 251 -2.35 -11.80 -18.91
CA GLU A 251 -0.93 -12.16 -18.75
C GLU A 251 -0.02 -10.97 -18.47
N PHE A 252 -0.53 -9.74 -18.51
CA PHE A 252 0.29 -8.56 -18.25
C PHE A 252 0.85 -8.59 -16.83
N VAL A 253 2.17 -8.48 -16.72
CA VAL A 253 2.91 -8.42 -15.46
C VAL A 253 3.29 -6.94 -15.20
N PRO A 254 2.65 -6.26 -14.24
CA PRO A 254 2.86 -4.84 -14.02
C PRO A 254 4.18 -4.53 -13.29
N SER A 255 4.76 -5.50 -12.57
CA SER A 255 6.08 -5.37 -11.95
C SER A 255 6.66 -6.74 -11.60
N GLU A 256 7.97 -6.82 -11.35
CA GLU A 256 8.66 -8.07 -10.99
C GLU A 256 8.10 -8.75 -9.74
N TRP A 257 7.51 -7.98 -8.82
CA TRP A 257 7.01 -8.45 -7.53
C TRP A 257 5.52 -8.76 -7.53
N LEU A 258 4.82 -8.48 -8.64
CA LEU A 258 3.37 -8.58 -8.71
C LEU A 258 2.97 -9.48 -9.87
N PRO A 259 2.39 -10.67 -9.61
CA PRO A 259 2.01 -11.58 -10.67
C PRO A 259 0.92 -10.98 -11.56
N SER A 260 0.83 -11.50 -12.79
CA SER A 260 -0.27 -11.18 -13.69
C SER A 260 -1.62 -11.60 -13.09
N ILE A 261 -2.72 -11.07 -13.63
CA ILE A 261 -4.06 -11.43 -13.15
C ILE A 261 -4.32 -12.93 -13.31
N ARG A 262 -3.82 -13.55 -14.39
CA ARG A 262 -3.97 -15.00 -14.58
C ARG A 262 -3.15 -15.82 -13.59
N GLN A 263 -1.96 -15.35 -13.23
CA GLN A 263 -1.04 -16.09 -12.36
C GLN A 263 -1.32 -15.89 -10.87
N ASP A 264 -2.06 -14.84 -10.49
CA ASP A 264 -2.42 -14.61 -9.10
C ASP A 264 -3.44 -15.65 -8.62
N SER A 265 -3.01 -16.50 -7.68
CA SER A 265 -3.80 -17.59 -7.13
C SER A 265 -5.08 -17.12 -6.44
N ASP A 266 -5.13 -15.90 -5.90
CA ASP A 266 -6.34 -15.36 -5.26
C ASP A 266 -7.35 -14.79 -6.29
N LEU A 267 -6.94 -14.63 -7.54
CA LEU A 267 -7.78 -14.14 -8.64
C LEU A 267 -8.37 -15.26 -9.51
N VAL A 268 -8.12 -16.52 -9.18
CA VAL A 268 -8.62 -17.68 -9.93
C VAL A 268 -10.14 -17.64 -10.10
N TRP A 269 -10.88 -17.26 -9.06
CA TRP A 269 -12.34 -17.15 -9.14
C TRP A 269 -12.76 -16.07 -10.13
N PHE A 270 -12.19 -14.86 -10.03
CA PHE A 270 -12.47 -13.76 -10.97
C PHE A 270 -12.14 -14.15 -12.42
N VAL A 271 -10.97 -14.75 -12.67
CA VAL A 271 -10.55 -15.19 -14.01
C VAL A 271 -11.56 -16.18 -14.60
N LYS A 272 -12.11 -17.10 -13.79
CA LYS A 272 -13.17 -18.02 -14.24
C LYS A 272 -14.45 -17.29 -14.67
N GLN A 273 -14.83 -16.21 -13.99
CA GLN A 273 -16.04 -15.45 -14.37
C GLN A 273 -15.84 -14.71 -15.70
N VAL A 274 -14.74 -13.95 -15.84
CA VAL A 274 -14.48 -13.16 -17.05
C VAL A 274 -14.26 -14.06 -18.28
N THR A 275 -13.66 -15.23 -18.10
CA THR A 275 -13.48 -16.20 -19.21
C THR A 275 -14.76 -16.91 -19.61
N LYS A 276 -15.74 -17.05 -18.71
CA LYS A 276 -17.09 -17.56 -19.04
C LYS A 276 -17.88 -16.54 -19.84
N GLU A 277 -17.86 -15.28 -19.43
CA GLU A 277 -18.53 -14.17 -20.14
C GLU A 277 -17.96 -13.93 -21.54
N SER A 278 -16.67 -14.21 -21.76
CA SER A 278 -16.02 -14.07 -23.08
C SER A 278 -16.33 -15.19 -24.08
N LYS A 279 -17.07 -16.23 -23.66
CA LYS A 279 -17.44 -17.40 -24.47
C LYS A 279 -18.94 -17.45 -24.85
N LEU A 280 -19.69 -16.42 -24.49
CA LEU A 280 -21.06 -16.15 -24.93
C LEU A 280 -21.03 -14.99 -25.93
#